data_AF-A0AA50QDG8-F1
#
_entry.id   AF-A0AA50QDG8-F1
#
_cell.length_a   1.000
_cell.length_b   1.000
_cell.length_c   1.000
_cell.angle_alpha   90.00
_cell.angle_beta   90.00
_cell.angle_gamma   90.00
#
_symmetry.space_group_name_H-M   'P 1'
#
loop_
_entity.id
_entity.type
_entity.pdbx_description
1 polymer ?
#
loop_
_entity_poly.entity_id
_entity_poly.type
_entity_poly.pdbx_seq_one_letter_code
_entity_poly.pdbx_strand_id
1 'polypeptide(L)'
;MTLDELITRLNLLPPRPDDGWPAHARPAAVLMPVLEGEQGLELVLTRRSRHLRQHPGQVSFPGGRVDKGDASLWHTALRESEEEIGLPPERCRLLARLRAQYTISGFALTPFVGLVEGQPEFVLNPDEVDELYRVPLDYLLDLRHHHVLSQHRRGKLHRVVFIRWRGLWVWGITAAVIHQFAHQVAR
;
A
#
# COMPACT_ATOMS: atom_id res chain seq x y z
N MET A 1 -0.88 8.99 16.12
CA MET A 1 -2.11 8.19 16.11
C MET A 1 -1.81 6.86 16.78
N THR A 2 -2.61 6.47 17.77
CA THR A 2 -2.51 5.16 18.41
C THR A 2 -3.20 4.07 17.59
N LEU A 3 -2.98 2.80 17.93
CA LEU A 3 -3.68 1.67 17.30
C LEU A 3 -5.20 1.76 17.50
N ASP A 4 -5.64 2.08 18.71
CA ASP A 4 -7.06 2.22 19.04
C ASP A 4 -7.72 3.37 18.26
N GLU A 5 -7.02 4.50 18.11
CA GLU A 5 -7.48 5.61 17.28
C GLU A 5 -7.62 5.18 15.82
N LEU A 6 -6.62 4.46 15.27
CA LEU A 6 -6.67 3.97 13.89
C LEU A 6 -7.85 3.02 13.67
N ILE A 7 -8.02 2.02 14.55
CA ILE A 7 -9.12 1.06 14.47
C ILE A 7 -10.47 1.77 14.57
N THR A 8 -10.61 2.71 15.51
CA THR A 8 -11.83 3.50 15.68
C THR A 8 -12.16 4.28 14.41
N ARG A 9 -11.19 4.97 13.81
CA ARG A 9 -11.40 5.73 12.57
C ARG A 9 -11.77 4.83 11.38
N LEU A 10 -11.12 3.67 11.24
CA LEU A 10 -11.45 2.68 10.20
C LEU A 10 -12.89 2.16 10.34
N ASN A 11 -13.36 1.92 11.56
CA ASN A 11 -14.73 1.45 11.81
C ASN A 11 -15.78 2.53 11.53
N LEU A 12 -15.49 3.79 11.86
CA LEU A 12 -16.42 4.91 11.68
C LEU A 12 -16.46 5.45 10.25
N LEU A 13 -15.39 5.23 9.48
CA LEU A 13 -15.22 5.79 8.13
C LEU A 13 -15.02 4.65 7.14
N PRO A 14 -16.08 3.90 6.79
CA PRO A 14 -15.97 2.79 5.86
C PRO A 14 -15.47 3.26 4.49
N PRO A 15 -14.76 2.39 3.75
CA PRO A 15 -14.26 2.75 2.43
C PRO A 15 -15.42 3.13 1.50
N ARG A 16 -15.17 4.12 0.64
CA ARG A 16 -16.11 4.40 -0.45
C ARG A 16 -16.25 3.16 -1.36
N PRO A 17 -17.41 2.96 -2.01
CA PRO A 17 -17.57 1.91 -2.99
C PRO A 17 -16.49 1.97 -4.08
N ASP A 18 -16.11 0.81 -4.59
CA ASP A 18 -15.23 0.72 -5.74
C ASP A 18 -15.93 1.38 -6.95
N ASP A 19 -15.19 2.16 -7.73
CA ASP A 19 -15.71 2.64 -9.01
C ASP A 19 -15.81 1.45 -9.97
N GLY A 20 -16.81 1.45 -10.85
CA GLY A 20 -16.89 0.45 -11.91
C GLY A 20 -15.62 0.48 -12.76
N TRP A 21 -14.83 -0.58 -12.72
CA TRP A 21 -13.62 -0.72 -13.53
C TRP A 21 -13.94 -1.30 -14.91
N PRO A 22 -13.09 -1.09 -15.94
CA PRO A 22 -13.25 -1.76 -17.21
C PRO A 22 -13.34 -3.29 -17.02
N ALA A 23 -14.18 -3.97 -17.81
CA ALA A 23 -14.39 -5.41 -17.68
C ALA A 23 -13.10 -6.25 -17.85
N HIS A 24 -12.06 -5.69 -18.49
CA HIS A 24 -10.76 -6.32 -18.70
C HIS A 24 -9.72 -5.98 -17.61
N ALA A 25 -10.13 -5.28 -16.54
CA ALA A 25 -9.23 -4.97 -15.43
C ALA A 25 -8.79 -6.26 -14.74
N ARG A 26 -7.49 -6.45 -14.60
CA ARG A 26 -6.92 -7.62 -13.93
C ARG A 26 -6.91 -7.38 -12.41
N PRO A 27 -7.38 -8.32 -11.59
CA PRO A 27 -7.35 -8.13 -10.14
C PRO A 27 -5.91 -8.19 -9.62
N ALA A 28 -5.63 -7.33 -8.64
CA ALA A 28 -4.38 -7.31 -7.89
C ALA A 28 -4.67 -6.89 -6.44
N ALA A 29 -3.83 -7.28 -5.50
CA ALA A 29 -3.97 -6.92 -4.11
C ALA A 29 -2.63 -6.53 -3.49
N VAL A 30 -2.67 -5.56 -2.58
CA VAL A 30 -1.49 -5.14 -1.82
C VAL A 30 -1.80 -5.08 -0.34
N LEU A 31 -0.82 -5.43 0.48
CA LEU A 31 -0.88 -5.27 1.91
C LEU A 31 -0.26 -3.92 2.29
N MET A 32 -0.93 -3.18 3.15
CA MET A 32 -0.42 -2.02 3.87
C MET A 32 -0.09 -2.50 5.29
N PRO A 33 1.13 -3.01 5.55
CA PRO A 33 1.47 -3.63 6.81
C PRO A 33 1.75 -2.53 7.84
N VAL A 34 0.92 -2.43 8.86
CA VAL A 34 1.03 -1.49 9.97
C VAL A 34 1.53 -2.26 11.19
N LEU A 35 2.57 -1.76 11.84
CA LEU A 35 3.09 -2.32 13.10
C LEU A 35 3.42 -1.21 14.08
N GLU A 36 3.56 -1.57 15.35
CA GLU A 36 4.14 -0.68 16.34
C GLU A 36 5.65 -0.53 16.10
N GLY A 37 6.17 0.66 16.30
CA GLY A 37 7.60 0.97 16.20
C GLY A 37 8.01 1.99 17.24
N GLU A 38 9.27 2.42 17.18
CA GLU A 38 9.84 3.33 18.18
C GLU A 38 9.14 4.69 18.21
N GLN A 39 8.55 5.11 17.08
CA GLN A 39 7.90 6.42 16.91
C GLN A 39 6.37 6.32 16.86
N GLY A 40 5.80 5.22 17.37
CA GLY A 40 4.37 4.91 17.26
C GLY A 40 4.09 3.95 16.10
N LEU A 41 2.90 4.03 15.50
CA LEU A 41 2.58 3.17 14.35
C LEU A 41 3.45 3.51 13.15
N GLU A 42 3.93 2.48 12.46
CA GLU A 42 4.73 2.57 11.25
C GLU A 42 4.10 1.74 10.13
N LEU A 43 4.25 2.22 8.90
CA LEU A 43 3.83 1.54 7.69
C LEU A 43 5.06 0.97 6.97
N VAL A 44 5.00 -0.30 6.61
CA VAL A 44 6.04 -0.97 5.82
C VAL A 44 5.87 -0.65 4.34
N LEU A 45 6.95 -0.21 3.71
CA LEU A 45 7.08 -0.03 2.26
C LEU A 45 8.32 -0.77 1.76
N THR A 46 8.29 -1.21 0.51
CA THR A 46 9.41 -1.86 -0.16
C THR A 46 9.92 -0.99 -1.31
N ARG A 47 11.20 -1.13 -1.65
CA ARG A 47 11.73 -0.69 -2.93
C ARG A 47 11.85 -1.90 -3.85
N ARG A 48 11.07 -1.90 -4.93
CA ARG A 48 11.14 -2.94 -5.96
C ARG A 48 12.53 -3.03 -6.55
N SER A 49 13.01 -4.23 -6.79
CA SER A 49 14.35 -4.42 -7.31
C SER A 49 14.53 -3.76 -8.67
N ARG A 50 15.72 -3.18 -8.88
CA ARG A 50 16.03 -2.42 -10.11
C ARG A 50 16.10 -3.29 -11.36
N HIS A 51 16.27 -4.60 -11.22
CA HIS A 51 16.35 -5.52 -12.36
C HIS A 51 14.97 -6.04 -12.82
N LEU A 52 13.89 -5.68 -12.12
CA LEU A 52 12.54 -6.05 -12.51
C LEU A 52 12.08 -5.36 -13.80
N ARG A 53 11.34 -6.08 -14.64
CA ARG A 53 10.79 -5.55 -15.90
C ARG A 53 9.74 -4.46 -15.69
N GLN A 54 9.01 -4.51 -14.57
CA GLN A 54 7.94 -3.59 -14.27
C GLN A 54 8.27 -2.81 -12.99
N HIS A 55 8.17 -1.48 -13.11
CA HIS A 55 8.35 -0.55 -11.99
C HIS A 55 9.68 -0.68 -11.22
N PRO A 56 10.84 -0.82 -11.91
CA PRO A 56 12.12 -0.99 -11.23
C PRO A 56 12.45 0.20 -10.33
N GLY A 57 12.87 -0.08 -9.09
CA GLY A 57 13.25 0.93 -8.10
C GLY A 57 12.09 1.76 -7.52
N GLN A 58 10.84 1.47 -7.88
CA GLN A 58 9.69 2.18 -7.31
C GLN A 58 9.43 1.75 -5.88
N VAL A 59 8.95 2.69 -5.06
CA VAL A 59 8.46 2.40 -3.71
C VAL A 59 7.03 1.87 -3.79
N SER A 60 6.80 0.71 -3.21
CA SER A 60 5.52 0.01 -3.25
C SER A 60 5.14 -0.56 -1.89
N PHE A 61 3.87 -0.93 -1.80
CA PHE A 61 3.41 -1.92 -0.84
C PHE A 61 3.83 -3.31 -1.31
N PRO A 62 4.06 -4.27 -0.40
CA PRO A 62 4.13 -5.66 -0.79
C PRO A 62 2.79 -6.12 -1.37
N GLY A 63 2.85 -6.88 -2.46
CA GLY A 63 1.66 -7.32 -3.16
C GLY A 63 1.82 -7.42 -4.67
N GLY A 64 0.85 -8.10 -5.28
CA GLY A 64 0.93 -8.46 -6.68
C GLY A 64 -0.39 -8.89 -7.27
N ARG A 65 -0.30 -9.76 -8.26
CA ARG A 65 -1.45 -10.22 -9.06
C ARG A 65 -2.12 -11.37 -8.34
N VAL A 66 -3.42 -11.51 -8.58
CA VAL A 66 -4.14 -12.70 -8.11
C VAL A 66 -3.70 -13.92 -8.92
N ASP A 67 -3.32 -14.97 -8.20
CA ASP A 67 -3.02 -16.28 -8.75
C ASP A 67 -4.23 -17.21 -8.68
N LYS A 68 -4.26 -18.23 -9.55
CA LYS A 68 -5.41 -19.16 -9.64
C LYS A 68 -5.69 -19.91 -8.33
N GLY A 69 -4.68 -20.06 -7.47
CA GLY A 69 -4.79 -20.73 -6.17
C GLY A 69 -5.24 -19.81 -5.03
N ASP A 70 -5.29 -18.50 -5.23
CA ASP A 70 -5.61 -17.56 -4.16
C ASP A 70 -7.09 -17.66 -3.78
N ALA A 71 -7.36 -17.97 -2.50
CA ALA A 71 -8.73 -18.09 -1.98
C ALA A 71 -9.50 -16.76 -1.98
N SER A 72 -8.79 -15.62 -1.99
CA SER A 72 -9.36 -14.27 -2.02
C SER A 72 -8.26 -13.23 -2.30
N LEU A 73 -8.65 -11.99 -2.57
CA LEU A 73 -7.73 -10.85 -2.67
C LEU A 73 -6.90 -10.62 -1.39
N TRP A 74 -7.46 -10.91 -0.22
CA TRP A 74 -6.71 -10.82 1.04
C TRP A 74 -5.58 -11.86 1.09
N HIS A 75 -5.88 -13.09 0.67
CA HIS A 75 -4.89 -14.16 0.59
C HIS A 75 -3.82 -13.88 -0.45
N THR A 76 -4.16 -13.23 -1.58
CA THR A 76 -3.17 -12.71 -2.54
C THR A 76 -2.21 -11.73 -1.86
N ALA A 77 -2.73 -10.75 -1.12
CA ALA A 77 -1.89 -9.76 -0.45
C ALA A 77 -0.96 -10.39 0.60
N LEU A 78 -1.45 -11.40 1.34
CA LEU A 78 -0.66 -12.14 2.32
C LEU A 78 0.43 -13.00 1.67
N ARG A 79 0.09 -13.79 0.65
CA ARG A 79 1.04 -14.63 -0.09
C ARG A 79 2.19 -13.80 -0.65
N GLU A 80 1.85 -12.72 -1.36
CA GLU A 80 2.86 -11.83 -1.95
C GLU A 80 3.72 -11.14 -0.87
N SER A 81 3.15 -10.83 0.29
CA SER A 81 3.92 -10.26 1.41
C SER A 81 4.86 -11.29 2.06
N GLU A 82 4.45 -12.55 2.10
CA GLU A 82 5.32 -13.65 2.53
C GLU A 82 6.47 -13.85 1.53
N GLU A 83 6.17 -13.86 0.22
CA GLU A 83 7.15 -14.03 -0.85
C GLU A 83 8.15 -12.86 -0.94
N GLU A 84 7.69 -11.60 -0.85
CA GLU A 84 8.54 -10.43 -1.05
C GLU A 84 9.35 -10.04 0.21
N ILE A 85 8.74 -10.12 1.40
CA ILE A 85 9.32 -9.60 2.66
C ILE A 85 9.37 -10.62 3.81
N GLY A 86 8.99 -11.87 3.56
CA GLY A 86 9.04 -12.93 4.57
C GLY A 86 8.03 -12.75 5.71
N LEU A 87 6.95 -11.97 5.50
CA LEU A 87 5.94 -11.72 6.53
C LEU A 87 5.02 -12.95 6.67
N PRO A 88 5.01 -13.67 7.82
CA PRO A 88 4.15 -14.83 7.98
C PRO A 88 2.66 -14.41 8.00
N PRO A 89 1.78 -15.06 7.21
CA PRO A 89 0.38 -14.72 7.11
C PRO A 89 -0.35 -14.65 8.46
N GLU A 90 -0.04 -15.56 9.38
CA GLU A 90 -0.64 -15.67 10.70
C GLU A 90 -0.30 -14.50 11.64
N ARG A 91 0.77 -13.75 11.34
CA ARG A 91 1.13 -12.54 12.09
C ARG A 91 0.41 -11.30 11.61
N CYS A 92 -0.38 -11.39 10.54
CA CYS A 92 -1.05 -10.25 9.95
C CYS A 92 -2.57 -10.35 10.11
N ARG A 93 -3.14 -9.47 10.93
CA ARG A 93 -4.58 -9.37 11.13
C ARG A 93 -5.17 -8.28 10.24
N LEU A 94 -6.18 -8.62 9.44
CA LEU A 94 -6.91 -7.65 8.62
C LEU A 94 -7.60 -6.60 9.51
N LEU A 95 -7.30 -5.32 9.29
CA LEU A 95 -8.01 -4.19 9.90
C LEU A 95 -9.08 -3.64 8.96
N ALA A 96 -8.74 -3.42 7.69
CA ALA A 96 -9.68 -2.86 6.72
C ALA A 96 -9.29 -3.19 5.27
N ARG A 97 -10.29 -3.35 4.42
CA ARG A 97 -10.12 -3.23 2.96
C ARG A 97 -10.33 -1.78 2.57
N LEU A 98 -9.41 -1.21 1.79
CA LEU A 98 -9.58 0.12 1.21
C LEU A 98 -10.22 0.01 -0.18
N ARG A 99 -10.74 1.14 -0.66
CA ARG A 99 -11.24 1.26 -2.03
C ARG A 99 -10.14 0.86 -3.03
N ALA A 100 -10.51 0.07 -4.03
CA ALA A 100 -9.61 -0.30 -5.11
C ALA A 100 -9.19 0.93 -5.93
N GLN A 101 -8.03 0.82 -6.58
CA GLN A 101 -7.48 1.83 -7.46
C GLN A 101 -7.16 1.20 -8.82
N TYR A 102 -7.54 1.88 -9.91
CA TYR A 102 -7.18 1.43 -11.24
C TYR A 102 -5.79 1.92 -11.64
N THR A 103 -4.90 0.97 -11.92
CA THR A 103 -3.51 1.26 -12.29
C THR A 103 -3.38 1.51 -13.79
N ILE A 104 -2.37 2.30 -14.18
CA ILE A 104 -2.03 2.54 -15.59
C ILE A 104 -1.66 1.25 -16.36
N SER A 105 -1.24 0.22 -15.64
CA SER A 105 -0.92 -1.13 -16.13
C SER A 105 -2.16 -2.03 -16.28
N GLY A 106 -3.37 -1.51 -16.04
CA GLY A 106 -4.63 -2.22 -16.24
C GLY A 106 -5.04 -3.16 -15.11
N PHE A 107 -4.58 -2.90 -13.88
CA PHE A 107 -5.01 -3.64 -12.69
C PHE A 107 -6.06 -2.87 -11.90
N ALA A 108 -7.04 -3.58 -11.35
CA ALA A 108 -7.85 -3.15 -10.22
C ALA A 108 -7.12 -3.57 -8.93
N LEU A 109 -6.31 -2.66 -8.39
CA LEU A 109 -5.47 -2.90 -7.22
C LEU A 109 -6.28 -2.66 -5.94
N THR A 110 -6.47 -3.68 -5.12
CA THR A 110 -7.19 -3.60 -3.84
C THR A 110 -6.21 -3.53 -2.66
N PRO A 111 -6.14 -2.39 -1.93
CA PRO A 111 -5.29 -2.29 -0.76
C PRO A 111 -5.98 -2.84 0.50
N PHE A 112 -5.22 -3.54 1.34
CA PHE A 112 -5.67 -4.01 2.64
C PHE A 112 -4.77 -3.47 3.75
N VAL A 113 -5.35 -2.83 4.77
CA VAL A 113 -4.63 -2.45 5.98
C VAL A 113 -4.57 -3.67 6.89
N GLY A 114 -3.36 -4.16 7.15
CA GLY A 114 -3.11 -5.29 8.04
C GLY A 114 -2.28 -4.86 9.24
N LEU A 115 -2.71 -5.24 10.45
CA LEU A 115 -1.92 -5.10 11.66
C LEU A 115 -0.97 -6.28 11.76
N VAL A 116 0.32 -5.98 11.81
CA VAL A 116 1.38 -6.98 12.02
C VAL A 116 1.67 -7.07 13.52
N GLU A 117 1.56 -8.28 14.05
CA GLU A 117 1.76 -8.55 15.48
C GLU A 117 3.24 -8.73 15.84
N GLY A 118 3.65 -8.02 16.90
CA GLY A 118 5.02 -8.03 17.41
C GLY A 118 6.01 -7.31 16.49
N GLN A 119 7.26 -7.78 16.46
CA GLN A 119 8.32 -7.29 15.58
C GLN A 119 8.88 -8.48 14.80
N PRO A 120 8.25 -8.88 13.67
CA PRO A 120 8.81 -9.95 12.85
C PRO A 120 10.14 -9.51 12.25
N GLU A 121 11.05 -10.46 12.07
CA GLU A 121 12.22 -10.26 11.24
C GLU A 121 11.78 -10.34 9.77
N PHE A 122 12.02 -9.28 9.00
CA PHE A 122 11.72 -9.27 7.57
C PHE A 122 12.87 -9.93 6.80
N VAL A 123 12.53 -10.92 5.97
CA VAL A 123 13.48 -11.59 5.08
C VAL A 123 13.12 -11.20 3.66
N LEU A 124 13.89 -10.29 3.08
CA LEU A 124 13.62 -9.75 1.75
C LEU A 124 14.02 -10.77 0.68
N ASN A 125 13.14 -10.98 -0.30
CA ASN A 125 13.52 -11.69 -1.51
C ASN A 125 14.31 -10.73 -2.41
N PRO A 126 15.63 -10.96 -2.62
CA PRO A 126 16.49 -10.04 -3.38
C PRO A 126 16.13 -9.97 -4.87
N ASP A 127 15.41 -10.97 -5.40
CA ASP A 127 14.92 -10.96 -6.78
C ASP A 127 13.78 -9.95 -6.98
N GLU A 128 13.13 -9.53 -5.90
CA GLU A 128 11.94 -8.68 -5.96
C GLU A 128 12.06 -7.37 -5.20
N VAL A 129 12.78 -7.36 -4.08
CA VAL A 129 12.88 -6.24 -3.15
C VAL A 129 14.34 -5.93 -2.81
N ASP A 130 14.76 -4.70 -3.10
CA ASP A 130 16.11 -4.21 -2.76
C ASP A 130 16.19 -3.69 -1.33
N GLU A 131 15.14 -3.01 -0.85
CA GLU A 131 15.13 -2.32 0.44
C GLU A 131 13.74 -2.33 1.06
N LEU A 132 13.68 -2.32 2.39
CA LEU A 132 12.46 -2.15 3.18
C LEU A 132 12.56 -0.88 4.03
N TYR A 133 11.46 -0.15 4.11
CA TYR A 133 11.34 1.06 4.91
C TYR A 133 10.19 0.92 5.89
N ARG A 134 10.43 1.34 7.13
CA ARG A 134 9.40 1.57 8.14
C ARG A 134 9.21 3.08 8.25
N VAL A 135 8.05 3.57 7.82
CA VAL A 135 7.75 5.01 7.79
C VAL A 135 6.70 5.31 8.85
N PRO A 136 6.91 6.30 9.73
CA PRO A 136 5.90 6.68 10.71
C PRO A 136 4.55 6.94 10.05
N LEU A 137 3.50 6.27 10.52
CA LEU A 137 2.18 6.34 9.92
C LEU A 137 1.62 7.76 9.99
N ASP A 138 1.81 8.46 11.11
CA ASP A 138 1.40 9.87 11.25
C ASP A 138 2.04 10.77 10.20
N TYR A 139 3.29 10.50 9.81
CA TYR A 139 3.96 11.26 8.76
C TYR A 139 3.27 11.07 7.40
N LEU A 140 2.88 9.83 7.09
CA LEU A 140 2.19 9.45 5.85
C LEU A 140 0.72 9.87 5.83
N LEU A 141 0.10 10.10 6.98
CA LEU A 141 -1.28 10.57 7.08
C LEU A 141 -1.40 12.09 7.10
N ASP A 142 -0.31 12.81 7.37
CA ASP A 142 -0.29 14.27 7.32
C ASP A 142 -0.28 14.79 5.88
N LEU A 143 -1.44 15.27 5.43
CA LEU A 143 -1.66 15.80 4.08
C LEU A 143 -0.71 16.96 3.71
N ARG A 144 -0.05 17.63 4.66
CA ARG A 144 0.97 18.66 4.37
C ARG A 144 2.21 18.07 3.66
N HIS A 145 2.47 16.77 3.81
CA HIS A 145 3.55 16.07 3.11
C HIS A 145 3.15 15.56 1.72
N HIS A 146 1.90 15.79 1.29
CA HIS A 146 1.38 15.29 0.01
C HIS A 146 1.42 16.40 -1.03
N HIS A 147 2.33 16.27 -1.99
CA HIS A 147 2.43 17.18 -3.12
C HIS A 147 1.67 16.61 -4.32
N VAL A 148 0.68 17.35 -4.81
CA VAL A 148 -0.15 16.92 -5.95
C VAL A 148 0.24 17.71 -7.18
N LEU A 149 0.76 17.02 -8.19
CA LEU A 149 1.01 17.59 -9.51
C LEU A 149 -0.11 17.20 -10.46
N SER A 150 -0.69 18.18 -11.15
CA SER A 150 -1.70 17.96 -12.18
C SER A 150 -1.04 18.01 -13.55
N GLN A 151 -1.04 16.89 -14.27
CA GLN A 151 -0.45 16.77 -15.59
C GLN A 151 -1.53 16.40 -16.61
N HIS A 152 -1.60 17.15 -17.71
CA HIS A 152 -2.44 16.79 -18.84
C HIS A 152 -1.74 15.68 -19.64
N ARG A 153 -2.38 14.52 -19.80
CA ARG A 153 -1.96 13.46 -20.72
C ARG A 153 -3.14 13.01 -21.55
N ARG A 154 -2.97 12.92 -22.88
CA ARG A 154 -4.01 12.48 -23.83
C ARG A 154 -5.36 13.22 -23.63
N GLY A 155 -5.31 14.53 -23.38
CA GLY A 155 -6.49 15.37 -23.15
C GLY A 155 -7.20 15.16 -21.80
N LYS A 156 -6.67 14.33 -20.91
CA LYS A 156 -7.20 14.13 -19.55
C LYS A 156 -6.24 14.69 -18.50
N LEU A 157 -6.82 15.27 -17.45
CA LEU A 157 -6.06 15.73 -16.29
C LEU A 157 -5.75 14.52 -15.39
N HIS A 158 -4.46 14.23 -15.21
CA HIS A 158 -3.98 13.21 -14.29
C HIS A 158 -3.34 13.88 -13.08
N ARG A 159 -3.81 13.54 -11.88
CA ARG A 159 -3.19 13.97 -10.63
C ARG A 159 -2.21 12.91 -10.18
N VAL A 160 -0.96 13.31 -9.93
CA VAL A 160 0.08 12.44 -9.39
C VAL A 160 0.46 12.97 -8.01
N VAL A 161 0.38 12.10 -7.00
CA VAL A 161 0.75 12.42 -5.63
C VAL A 161 2.20 12.03 -5.39
N PHE A 162 2.93 12.86 -4.67
CA PHE A 162 4.28 12.62 -4.19
C PHE A 162 4.33 12.84 -2.69
N ILE A 163 4.97 11.91 -1.98
CA ILE A 163 5.27 12.01 -0.56
C ILE A 163 6.77 11.77 -0.41
N ARG A 164 7.46 12.68 0.29
CA ARG A 164 8.91 12.58 0.50
C ARG A 164 9.18 12.30 1.97
N TRP A 165 10.02 11.31 2.28
CA TRP A 165 10.41 11.02 3.66
C TRP A 165 11.88 10.61 3.72
N ARG A 166 12.73 11.35 4.46
CA ARG A 166 14.18 11.04 4.64
C ARG A 166 14.93 10.66 3.34
N GLY A 167 14.59 11.29 2.22
CA GLY A 167 15.18 11.01 0.90
C GLY A 167 14.44 9.96 0.06
N LEU A 168 13.53 9.19 0.66
CA LEU A 168 12.59 8.32 -0.02
C LEU A 168 11.55 9.15 -0.77
N TRP A 169 11.28 8.75 -2.01
CA TRP A 169 10.20 9.31 -2.83
C TRP A 169 9.12 8.25 -3.04
N VAL A 170 7.96 8.46 -2.41
CA VAL A 170 6.76 7.66 -2.64
C VAL A 170 5.90 8.38 -3.66
N TRP A 171 5.55 7.71 -4.75
CA TRP A 171 4.80 8.31 -5.85
C TRP A 171 3.94 7.26 -6.57
N GLY A 172 3.16 7.70 -7.56
CA GLY A 172 2.33 6.80 -8.36
C GLY A 172 1.18 6.19 -7.56
N ILE A 173 0.91 4.90 -7.79
CA ILE A 173 -0.23 4.22 -7.17
C ILE A 173 -0.07 4.11 -5.65
N THR A 174 1.15 3.89 -5.16
CA THR A 174 1.48 3.79 -3.74
C THR A 174 1.09 5.09 -3.01
N ALA A 175 1.57 6.24 -3.52
CA ALA A 175 1.21 7.54 -2.94
C ALA A 175 -0.27 7.87 -3.10
N ALA A 176 -0.92 7.44 -4.18
CA ALA A 176 -2.37 7.63 -4.37
C ALA A 176 -3.19 6.85 -3.32
N VAL A 177 -2.81 5.60 -3.03
CA VAL A 177 -3.43 4.79 -1.96
C VAL A 177 -3.21 5.44 -0.59
N ILE A 178 -1.99 5.88 -0.28
CA ILE A 178 -1.69 6.57 0.99
C ILE A 178 -2.49 7.87 1.10
N HIS A 179 -2.58 8.66 0.03
CA HIS A 179 -3.34 9.90 0.02
C HIS A 179 -4.84 9.69 0.22
N GLN A 180 -5.41 8.66 -0.40
CA GLN A 180 -6.80 8.29 -0.14
C GLN A 180 -6.99 7.86 1.32
N PHE A 181 -6.08 7.03 1.83
CA PHE A 181 -6.13 6.55 3.20
C PHE A 181 -6.03 7.70 4.20
N ALA A 182 -5.10 8.65 4.00
CA ALA A 182 -5.00 9.89 4.76
C ALA A 182 -6.31 10.68 4.76
N HIS A 183 -6.94 10.88 3.60
CA HIS A 183 -8.24 11.55 3.54
C HIS A 183 -9.37 10.81 4.26
N GLN A 184 -9.28 9.48 4.37
CA GLN A 184 -10.22 8.65 5.07
C GLN A 184 -10.01 8.73 6.59
N VAL A 185 -8.77 8.57 7.08
CA VAL A 185 -8.51 8.38 8.52
C VAL A 185 -7.74 9.51 9.20
N ALA A 186 -7.32 10.58 8.53
CA ALA A 186 -6.54 11.66 9.19
C ALA A 186 -7.41 12.77 9.84
N ARG A 187 -8.74 12.62 9.87
CA ARG A 187 -9.66 13.65 10.40
C ARG A 187 -9.64 13.79 11.91
#